data_AF-A0A0W0R244-F1
#
_entry.id   AF-A0A0W0R244-F1
#
_cell.length_a   1.000
_cell.length_b   1.000
_cell.length_c   1.000
_cell.angle_alpha   90.00
_cell.angle_beta   90.00
_cell.angle_gamma   90.00
#
_symmetry.space_group_name_H-M   'P 1'
#
loop_
_entity.id
_entity.type
_entity.pdbx_description
1 polymer ?
#
loop_
_entity_poly.entity_id
_entity_poly.type
_entity_poly.pdbx_seq_one_letter_code
_entity_poly.pdbx_strand_id
1 'polypeptide(L)'
;AIDAIYQFQQQLHSLLMKRALTQKACRKVIPTFLEMLTELKQSAFKALASLGKTLEAWKDEVARMWRFSKSNGITEGFHRKMKLIQRRAYGFRNFENYRVRVKVLCG
;
A
#
# COMPACT_ATOMS: atom_id res chain seq x y z
N ALA A 1 4.58 -9.64 -26.18
CA ALA A 1 4.65 -10.10 -24.77
C ALA A 1 4.85 -8.95 -23.79
N ILE A 2 5.92 -8.15 -23.91
CA ILE A 2 6.20 -7.03 -22.97
C ILE A 2 5.08 -5.97 -22.98
N ASP A 3 4.60 -5.57 -24.16
CA ASP A 3 3.53 -4.58 -24.28
C ASP A 3 2.24 -5.03 -23.57
N ALA A 4 1.81 -6.28 -23.75
CA ALA A 4 0.65 -6.83 -23.06
C ALA A 4 0.79 -6.80 -21.52
N ILE A 5 1.98 -7.13 -21.00
CA ILE A 5 2.26 -7.07 -19.56
C ILE A 5 2.21 -5.62 -19.06
N TYR A 6 2.76 -4.68 -19.84
CA TYR A 6 2.71 -3.27 -19.53
C TYR A 6 1.27 -2.74 -19.49
N GLN A 7 0.45 -3.06 -20.49
CA GLN A 7 -0.96 -2.66 -20.52
C GLN A 7 -1.74 -3.23 -19.32
N PHE A 8 -1.54 -4.51 -19.00
CA PHE A 8 -2.14 -5.13 -17.83
C PHE A 8 -1.74 -4.40 -16.54
N GLN A 9 -0.45 -4.08 -16.39
CA GLN A 9 0.07 -3.34 -15.25
C GLN A 9 -0.56 -1.95 -15.13
N GLN A 10 -0.73 -1.23 -16.24
CA GLN A 10 -1.38 0.09 -16.26
C GLN A 10 -2.85 0.01 -15.87
N GLN A 11 -3.58 -0.98 -16.38
CA GLN A 11 -4.98 -1.22 -16.01
C GLN A 11 -5.13 -1.53 -14.51
N LEU A 12 -4.26 -2.41 -13.98
CA LEU A 12 -4.27 -2.77 -12.57
C LEU A 12 -3.96 -1.56 -11.71
N HIS A 13 -2.93 -0.79 -12.07
CA HIS A 13 -2.56 0.43 -11.37
C HIS A 13 -3.69 1.47 -11.35
N SER A 14 -4.31 1.72 -12.50
CA SER A 14 -5.46 2.63 -12.63
C SER A 14 -6.63 2.20 -11.73
N LEU A 15 -6.91 0.90 -11.69
CA LEU A 15 -7.95 0.33 -10.83
C LEU A 15 -7.61 0.50 -9.34
N LEU A 16 -6.37 0.21 -8.94
CA LEU A 16 -5.90 0.36 -7.55
C LEU A 16 -5.88 1.81 -7.07
N MET A 17 -5.67 2.78 -7.97
CA MET A 17 -5.60 4.21 -7.64
C MET A 17 -6.96 4.88 -7.43
N LYS A 18 -8.08 4.18 -7.65
CA LYS A 18 -9.41 4.70 -7.33
C LYS A 18 -9.53 4.99 -5.83
N ARG A 19 -10.19 6.09 -5.45
CA ARG A 19 -10.37 6.50 -4.05
C ARG A 19 -11.74 7.11 -3.84
N ALA A 20 -12.19 7.14 -2.59
CA ALA A 20 -13.48 7.71 -2.18
C ALA A 20 -14.68 7.17 -2.98
N LEU A 21 -14.63 5.89 -3.36
CA LEU A 21 -15.73 5.21 -4.03
C LEU A 21 -16.88 4.97 -3.06
N THR A 22 -18.11 5.18 -3.54
CA THR A 22 -19.31 4.73 -2.84
C THR A 22 -19.38 3.22 -2.82
N GLN A 23 -20.14 2.63 -1.88
CA GLN A 23 -20.33 1.18 -1.82
C GLN A 23 -20.85 0.61 -3.16
N LYS A 24 -21.79 1.31 -3.81
CA LYS A 24 -22.33 0.93 -5.12
C LYS A 24 -21.26 0.97 -6.21
N ALA A 25 -20.36 1.96 -6.18
CA ALA A 25 -19.24 2.03 -7.13
C ALA A 25 -18.21 0.91 -6.87
N CYS A 26 -17.87 0.61 -5.62
CA CYS A 26 -16.97 -0.51 -5.29
C CYS A 26 -17.50 -1.85 -5.81
N ARG A 27 -18.81 -2.12 -5.65
CA ARG A 27 -19.44 -3.35 -6.16
C ARG A 27 -19.24 -3.56 -7.68
N LYS A 28 -19.07 -2.48 -8.44
CA LYS A 28 -18.79 -2.56 -9.88
C LYS A 28 -17.32 -2.82 -10.20
N VAL A 29 -16.40 -2.45 -9.31
CA VAL A 29 -14.94 -2.56 -9.53
C VAL A 29 -14.38 -3.88 -8.99
N ILE A 30 -14.96 -4.41 -7.92
CA ILE A 30 -14.50 -5.64 -7.26
C ILE A 30 -14.43 -6.83 -8.25
N PRO A 31 -15.42 -7.13 -9.10
CA PRO A 31 -15.34 -8.27 -10.01
C PRO A 31 -14.14 -8.19 -10.95
N THR A 32 -13.94 -7.04 -11.59
CA THR A 32 -12.78 -6.79 -12.46
C THR A 32 -11.46 -6.99 -11.72
N PHE A 33 -11.36 -6.53 -10.47
CA PHE A 33 -10.16 -6.75 -9.67
C PHE A 33 -9.90 -8.25 -9.42
N LEU A 34 -10.92 -9.01 -9.03
CA LEU A 34 -10.79 -10.45 -8.76
C LEU A 34 -10.44 -11.27 -10.02
N GLU A 35 -10.95 -10.87 -11.17
CA GLU A 35 -10.58 -11.44 -12.47
C GLU A 35 -9.09 -11.21 -12.75
N MET A 36 -8.61 -9.96 -12.61
CA MET A 36 -7.20 -9.64 -12.79
C MET A 36 -6.27 -10.40 -11.81
N LEU A 37 -6.71 -10.63 -10.57
CA LEU A 37 -5.96 -11.47 -9.63
C LEU A 37 -5.86 -12.93 -10.09
N THR A 38 -6.93 -13.45 -10.67
CA THR A 38 -6.97 -14.81 -11.21
C THR A 38 -6.03 -14.96 -12.40
N GLU A 39 -6.04 -14.00 -13.32
CA GLU A 39 -5.10 -13.95 -14.45
C GLU A 39 -3.64 -13.89 -14.00
N LEU A 40 -3.33 -13.04 -13.00
CA LEU A 40 -1.98 -12.97 -12.43
C LEU A 40 -1.53 -14.32 -11.87
N LYS A 41 -2.38 -14.99 -11.07
CA LYS A 41 -2.07 -16.29 -10.46
C LYS A 41 -1.86 -17.40 -11.48
N GLN A 42 -2.52 -17.33 -12.64
CA GLN A 42 -2.40 -18.30 -13.74
C GLN A 42 -1.25 -18.00 -14.69
N SER A 43 -0.55 -16.88 -14.51
CA SER A 43 0.56 -16.50 -15.38
C SER A 43 1.71 -17.51 -15.34
N ALA A 44 2.28 -17.82 -16.50
CA ALA A 44 3.49 -18.64 -16.62
C ALA A 44 4.72 -17.96 -15.98
N PHE A 45 4.69 -16.64 -15.78
CA PHE A 45 5.75 -15.90 -15.11
C PHE A 45 5.60 -15.99 -13.60
N LYS A 46 6.54 -16.68 -12.94
CA LYS A 46 6.55 -16.86 -11.47
C LYS A 46 6.41 -15.55 -10.69
N ALA A 47 7.01 -14.46 -11.19
CA ALA A 47 6.90 -13.14 -10.56
C ALA A 47 5.47 -12.59 -10.57
N LEU A 48 4.75 -12.73 -11.69
CA LEU A 48 3.35 -12.30 -11.81
C LEU A 48 2.41 -13.19 -10.99
N ALA A 49 2.65 -14.50 -10.97
CA ALA A 49 1.90 -15.41 -10.10
C ALA A 49 2.08 -15.08 -8.61
N SER A 50 3.31 -14.72 -8.20
CA SER A 50 3.60 -14.26 -6.84
C SER A 50 2.88 -12.96 -6.50
N LEU A 51 2.86 -11.99 -7.43
CA LEU A 51 2.11 -10.74 -7.29
C LEU A 51 0.61 -11.01 -7.11
N GLY A 52 0.03 -11.89 -7.92
CA GLY A 52 -1.38 -12.28 -7.81
C GLY A 52 -1.73 -12.88 -6.45
N LYS A 53 -0.88 -13.78 -5.92
CA LYS A 53 -1.03 -14.35 -4.56
C LYS A 53 -0.95 -13.28 -3.47
N THR A 54 -0.04 -12.32 -3.64
CA THR A 54 0.13 -11.21 -2.69
C THR A 54 -1.12 -10.34 -2.69
N LEU A 55 -1.58 -9.88 -3.85
CA LEU A 55 -2.76 -9.03 -3.93
C LEU A 55 -4.05 -9.74 -3.48
N GLU A 56 -4.18 -11.05 -3.71
CA GLU A 56 -5.27 -11.86 -3.16
C GLU A 56 -5.28 -11.83 -1.63
N ALA A 57 -4.12 -11.97 -0.99
CA ALA A 57 -4.01 -11.94 0.46
C ALA A 57 -4.38 -10.57 1.07
N TRP A 58 -4.28 -9.49 0.28
CA TRP A 58 -4.54 -8.11 0.70
C TRP A 58 -5.81 -7.51 0.07
N LYS A 59 -6.66 -8.32 -0.56
CA LYS A 59 -7.80 -7.84 -1.35
C LYS A 59 -8.81 -7.05 -0.53
N ASP A 60 -9.00 -7.41 0.73
CA ASP A 60 -9.97 -6.76 1.62
C ASP A 60 -9.46 -5.39 2.09
N GLU A 61 -8.16 -5.24 2.32
CA GLU A 61 -7.49 -3.96 2.58
C GLU A 61 -7.56 -3.05 1.35
N VAL A 62 -7.28 -3.58 0.15
CA VAL A 62 -7.40 -2.84 -1.11
C VAL A 62 -8.84 -2.33 -1.31
N ALA A 63 -9.84 -3.19 -1.10
CA ALA A 63 -11.24 -2.80 -1.20
C ALA A 63 -11.63 -1.72 -0.16
N ARG A 64 -11.06 -1.77 1.05
CA ARG A 64 -11.21 -0.73 2.06
C ARG A 64 -10.57 0.59 1.62
N MET A 65 -9.38 0.55 1.03
CA MET A 65 -8.70 1.76 0.52
C MET A 65 -9.51 2.49 -0.55
N TRP A 66 -10.32 1.79 -1.35
CA TRP A 66 -11.23 2.46 -2.28
C TRP A 66 -12.33 3.25 -1.59
N ARG A 67 -12.83 2.79 -0.45
CA ARG A 67 -13.90 3.47 0.30
C ARG A 67 -13.39 4.65 1.11
N PHE A 68 -12.17 4.57 1.64
CA PHE A 68 -11.63 5.57 2.56
C PHE A 68 -10.55 6.41 1.90
N SER A 69 -10.63 7.74 2.03
CA SER A 69 -9.64 8.69 1.50
C SER A 69 -8.46 8.95 2.45
N LYS A 70 -8.25 8.08 3.44
CA LYS A 70 -7.16 8.25 4.41
C LYS A 70 -5.81 7.96 3.74
N SER A 71 -4.83 8.82 3.99
CA SER A 71 -3.46 8.64 3.55
C SER A 71 -2.55 8.34 4.72
N ASN A 72 -1.40 7.69 4.45
CA ASN A 72 -0.36 7.47 5.44
C ASN A 72 0.49 8.73 5.73
N GLY A 73 0.10 9.90 5.20
CA GLY A 73 0.91 11.12 5.29
C GLY A 73 1.20 11.58 6.73
N ILE A 74 0.26 11.37 7.65
CA ILE A 74 0.47 11.67 9.08
C ILE A 74 1.55 10.73 9.66
N THR A 75 1.41 9.42 9.45
CA THR A 75 2.37 8.40 9.90
C THR A 75 3.75 8.63 9.30
N GLU A 76 3.83 8.95 8.02
CA GLU A 76 5.08 9.31 7.33
C GLU A 76 5.70 10.58 7.91
N GLY A 77 4.88 11.58 8.24
CA GLY A 77 5.31 12.79 8.93
C GLY A 77 5.94 12.49 10.29
N PHE A 78 5.31 11.61 11.08
CA PHE A 78 5.87 11.13 12.35
C PHE A 78 7.17 10.36 12.14
N HIS A 79 7.21 9.41 11.20
CA HIS A 79 8.43 8.66 10.89
C HIS A 79 9.58 9.58 10.44
N ARG A 80 9.30 10.62 9.67
CA ARG A 80 10.30 11.63 9.27
C ARG A 80 10.84 12.38 10.49
N LYS A 81 9.96 12.80 11.40
CA LYS A 81 10.33 13.51 12.64
C LYS A 81 11.17 12.60 13.55
N MET A 82 10.78 11.35 13.72
CA MET A 82 11.53 10.33 14.46
C MET A 82 12.93 10.12 13.89
N LYS A 83 13.07 9.99 12.56
CA LYS A 83 14.37 9.91 11.90
C LYS A 83 15.21 11.17 12.10
N LEU A 84 14.60 12.35 12.10
CA LEU A 84 15.30 13.61 12.38
C LEU A 84 15.84 13.66 13.82
N ILE A 85 15.07 13.18 14.80
CA ILE A 85 15.50 13.08 16.20
C ILE A 85 16.73 12.17 16.31
N GLN A 86 16.72 11.01 15.64
CA GLN A 86 17.87 10.11 15.59
C GLN A 86 19.10 10.77 14.96
N ARG A 87 18.93 11.46 13.82
CA ARG A 87 20.04 12.16 13.15
C ARG A 87 20.65 13.28 14.01
N ARG A 88 19.82 14.10 14.67
CA ARG A 88 20.29 15.18 15.56
C ARG A 88 21.02 14.65 16.78
N ALA A 89 20.68 13.46 17.25
CA ALA A 89 21.33 12.79 18.38
C ALA A 89 22.58 12.00 17.98
N TYR A 90 22.91 11.89 16.68
CA TYR A 90 23.92 10.97 16.15
C TYR A 90 23.68 9.50 16.58
N GLY A 91 22.40 9.12 16.64
CA GLY A 91 21.95 7.79 17.06
C GLY A 91 21.59 7.70 18.55
N PHE A 92 20.94 6.59 18.92
CA PHE A 92 20.60 6.26 20.30
C PHE A 92 21.09 4.86 20.62
N ARG A 93 21.84 4.72 21.71
CA ARG A 93 22.24 3.41 22.25
C ARG A 93 21.17 2.80 23.14
N ASN A 94 20.39 3.64 23.83
CA ASN A 94 19.33 3.23 24.74
C ASN A 94 17.95 3.59 24.15
N PHE A 95 17.09 2.58 23.98
CA PHE A 95 15.75 2.74 23.43
C PHE A 95 14.83 3.60 24.31
N GLU A 96 14.97 3.56 25.64
CA GLU A 96 14.17 4.38 26.54
C GLU A 96 14.44 5.87 26.35
N ASN A 97 15.70 6.26 26.17
CA ASN A 97 16.07 7.64 25.87
C ASN A 97 15.51 8.11 24.53
N TYR A 98 15.50 7.22 23.53
CA TYR A 98 14.85 7.49 22.24
C TYR A 98 13.34 7.66 22.42
N ARG A 99 12.67 6.75 23.14
CA ARG A 99 11.23 6.76 23.40
C ARG A 99 10.80 8.05 24.11
N VAL A 100 11.53 8.49 25.12
CA VAL A 100 11.28 9.76 25.84
C VAL A 100 11.35 10.94 24.87
N ARG A 101 12.41 11.03 24.04
CA ARG A 101 12.52 12.10 23.04
C ARG A 101 11.42 12.05 21.98
N VAL A 102 11.01 10.88 21.52
CA VAL A 102 9.89 10.75 20.59
C VAL A 102 8.59 11.23 21.23
N LYS A 103 8.29 10.85 22.48
CA LYS A 103 7.08 11.32 23.18
C LYS A 103 7.05 12.85 23.30
N VAL A 104 8.16 13.46 23.74
CA VAL A 104 8.24 14.91 23.92
C VAL A 104 8.20 15.67 22.60
N LEU A 105 8.90 15.16 21.58
CA LEU A 105 9.08 15.88 20.34
C LEU A 105 8.00 15.58 19.31
N CYS A 106 7.38 14.40 19.30
CA CYS A 106 6.39 14.04 18.30
C CYS A 106 4.96 14.46 18.66
N GLY A 107 4.61 14.62 19.94
CA GLY A 107 3.25 14.98 20.37
C GLY A 107 2.35 13.75 20.45
#